data_AF-A0AAW4YVU4-F1
#
_entry.id   AF-A0AAW4YVU4-F1
#
_cell.length_a   1.000
_cell.length_b   1.000
_cell.length_c   1.000
_cell.angle_alpha   90.00
_cell.angle_beta   90.00
_cell.angle_gamma   90.00
#
_symmetry.space_group_name_H-M   'P 1'
#
loop_
_entity.id
_entity.type
_entity.pdbx_description
1 polymer ?
#
loop_
_entity_poly.entity_id
_entity_poly.type
_entity_poly.pdbx_seq_one_letter_code
_entity_poly.pdbx_strand_id
1 'polypeptide(L)'
;MERCHAEHQSLLNWMSNENQDQIDWIVGYLYKKNMQALLGDFFTLDGSNQTLIKIFEKELSKAEFRELIRKMRAAWHQQSYRKKKGKQVSFQLPERTVSELEKIAKDRSQSRTQTLRQIIHDAANQNQRLNKQSKKKIETLQKNLKALSGEKAAAEKIRNRIINTLSEKLAEEVMLRSLYEEAMGPINKEELEEFKNEKFNETLLKRIEGILESISDIRLLRTGIKPIREHLSTIQTLLEDKTHSAGKTNI
;
A
#
# COMPACT_ATOMS: atom_id res chain seq x y z
N MET A 1 17.06 5.93 -71.25
CA MET A 1 17.67 6.82 -70.23
C MET A 1 16.66 7.29 -69.17
N GLU A 2 15.35 7.30 -69.43
CA GLU A 2 14.33 7.79 -68.49
C GLU A 2 14.17 6.97 -67.19
N ARG A 3 14.37 5.64 -67.22
CA ARG A 3 14.25 4.79 -66.01
C ARG A 3 15.29 5.10 -64.92
N CYS A 4 16.50 5.51 -65.30
CA CYS A 4 17.58 5.81 -64.36
C CYS A 4 17.31 7.11 -63.57
N HIS A 5 16.69 8.10 -64.21
CA HIS A 5 16.31 9.35 -63.54
C HIS A 5 15.19 9.17 -62.52
N ALA A 6 14.19 8.31 -62.82
CA ALA A 6 13.09 8.04 -61.90
C ALA A 6 13.54 7.29 -60.63
N GLU A 7 14.47 6.35 -60.75
CA GLU A 7 15.05 5.63 -59.60
C GLU A 7 15.91 6.54 -58.71
N HIS A 8 16.66 7.47 -59.32
CA HIS A 8 17.45 8.46 -58.60
C HIS A 8 16.58 9.45 -57.81
N GLN A 9 15.48 9.93 -58.40
CA GLN A 9 14.53 10.80 -57.69
C GLN A 9 13.85 10.07 -56.52
N SER A 10 13.46 8.81 -56.70
CA SER A 10 12.88 7.99 -55.63
C SER A 10 13.80 7.84 -54.40
N LEU A 11 15.12 7.77 -54.63
CA LEU A 11 16.12 7.65 -53.56
C LEU A 11 16.32 8.95 -52.76
N LEU A 12 16.01 10.11 -53.32
CA LEU A 12 16.20 11.41 -52.67
C LEU A 12 14.91 11.99 -52.07
N ASN A 13 13.74 11.43 -52.40
CA ASN A 13 12.41 11.88 -51.93
C ASN A 13 12.23 11.91 -50.40
N TRP A 14 13.14 11.31 -49.61
CA TRP A 14 13.07 11.36 -48.15
C TRP A 14 13.66 12.65 -47.55
N MET A 15 14.36 13.46 -48.34
CA MET A 15 14.88 14.77 -47.93
C MET A 15 13.82 15.83 -48.17
N SER A 16 13.35 16.47 -47.09
CA SER A 16 12.30 17.48 -47.15
C SER A 16 12.92 18.86 -47.32
N ASN A 17 12.53 19.60 -48.36
CA ASN A 17 13.10 20.91 -48.70
C ASN A 17 13.06 21.96 -47.57
N GLU A 18 12.18 21.80 -46.59
CA GLU A 18 11.92 22.78 -45.52
C GLU A 18 12.45 22.34 -44.15
N ASN A 19 13.13 21.19 -44.04
CA ASN A 19 13.53 20.64 -42.75
C ASN A 19 14.99 20.96 -42.41
N GLN A 20 15.24 22.09 -41.75
CA GLN A 20 16.59 22.51 -41.35
C GLN A 20 17.28 21.49 -40.43
N ASP A 21 16.54 20.89 -39.50
CA ASP A 21 17.01 19.82 -38.61
C ASP A 21 17.57 18.61 -39.38
N GLN A 22 17.01 18.33 -40.56
CA GLN A 22 17.46 17.26 -41.45
C GLN A 22 18.75 17.64 -42.16
N ILE A 23 18.89 18.89 -42.57
CA ILE A 23 20.10 19.43 -43.22
C ILE A 23 21.28 19.36 -42.25
N ASP A 24 21.12 19.93 -41.06
CA ASP A 24 22.18 19.97 -40.04
C ASP A 24 22.63 18.57 -39.66
N TRP A 25 21.68 17.62 -39.61
CA TRP A 25 22.00 16.23 -39.36
C TRP A 25 22.73 15.55 -40.52
N ILE A 26 22.32 15.77 -41.77
CA ILE A 26 22.99 15.22 -42.96
C ILE A 26 24.43 15.72 -43.02
N VAL A 27 24.63 17.03 -42.84
CA VAL A 27 25.96 17.64 -42.80
C VAL A 27 26.80 16.98 -41.71
N GLY A 28 26.29 16.92 -40.47
CA GLY A 28 26.99 16.26 -39.36
C GLY A 28 27.25 14.77 -39.58
N TYR A 29 26.37 14.06 -40.28
CA TYR A 29 26.55 12.65 -40.62
C TYR A 29 27.70 12.46 -41.61
N LEU A 30 27.80 13.30 -42.64
CA LEU A 30 28.87 13.26 -43.64
C LEU A 30 30.23 13.60 -43.03
N TYR A 31 30.30 14.57 -42.12
CA TYR A 31 31.52 14.85 -41.35
C TYR A 31 31.97 13.62 -40.54
N LYS A 32 31.05 12.96 -39.83
CA LYS A 32 31.36 11.74 -39.06
C LYS A 32 31.82 10.56 -39.91
N LYS A 33 31.50 10.55 -41.20
CA LYS A 33 31.92 9.53 -42.16
C LYS A 33 33.13 9.94 -43.00
N ASN A 34 33.79 11.05 -42.65
CA ASN A 34 34.93 11.62 -43.39
C ASN A 34 34.62 11.93 -44.86
N MET A 35 33.38 12.35 -45.15
CA MET A 35 32.90 12.66 -46.50
C MET A 35 32.67 14.15 -46.72
N GLN A 36 33.36 15.01 -45.96
CA GLN A 36 33.21 16.47 -46.04
C GLN A 36 33.58 17.05 -47.41
N ALA A 37 34.36 16.34 -48.22
CA ALA A 37 34.68 16.77 -49.59
C ALA A 37 33.41 16.96 -50.46
N LEU A 38 32.34 16.22 -50.17
CA LEU A 38 31.05 16.35 -50.85
C LEU A 38 30.28 17.62 -50.46
N LEU A 39 30.67 18.28 -49.37
CA LEU A 39 30.02 19.50 -48.89
C LEU A 39 30.70 20.78 -49.37
N GLY A 40 31.78 20.68 -50.18
CA GLY A 40 32.49 21.85 -50.69
C GLY A 40 31.57 22.84 -51.41
N ASP A 41 30.73 22.32 -52.32
CA ASP A 41 29.75 23.10 -53.07
C ASP A 41 28.55 23.55 -52.20
N PHE A 42 28.28 22.85 -51.09
CA PHE A 42 27.14 23.16 -50.23
C PHE A 42 27.33 24.47 -49.47
N PHE A 43 28.55 24.71 -48.96
CA PHE A 43 28.88 25.92 -48.20
C PHE A 43 29.07 27.17 -49.07
N THR A 44 29.30 27.01 -50.38
CA THR A 44 29.54 28.13 -51.31
C THR A 44 28.27 28.65 -51.96
N LEU A 45 27.21 27.83 -52.06
CA LEU A 45 26.04 28.16 -52.89
C LEU A 45 24.85 28.72 -52.10
N ASP A 46 24.51 28.20 -50.92
CA ASP A 46 23.43 28.73 -50.06
C ASP A 46 23.22 27.92 -48.75
N GLY A 47 23.80 26.72 -48.63
CA GLY A 47 23.49 25.82 -47.51
C GLY A 47 22.06 25.27 -47.51
N SER A 48 21.30 25.41 -48.61
CA SER A 48 19.92 24.95 -48.72
C SER A 48 19.79 23.48 -49.14
N ASN A 49 18.66 22.84 -48.82
CA ASN A 49 18.43 21.41 -49.10
C ASN A 49 18.44 21.08 -50.60
N GLN A 50 18.02 22.03 -51.45
CA GLN A 50 18.06 21.87 -52.90
C GLN A 50 19.50 21.75 -53.42
N THR A 51 20.46 22.41 -52.77
CA THR A 51 21.88 22.31 -53.11
C THR A 51 22.42 20.92 -52.75
N LEU A 52 22.03 20.36 -51.60
CA LEU A 52 22.38 18.97 -51.24
C LEU A 52 21.81 17.95 -52.22
N ILE A 53 20.53 18.12 -52.61
CA ILE A 53 19.88 17.24 -53.58
C ILE A 53 20.65 17.27 -54.91
N LYS A 54 21.01 18.45 -55.42
CA LYS A 54 21.79 18.59 -56.67
C LYS A 54 23.18 17.99 -56.58
N ILE A 55 23.87 18.13 -55.44
CA ILE A 55 25.18 17.49 -55.21
C ILE A 55 25.03 15.97 -55.22
N PHE A 56 23.98 15.45 -54.56
CA PHE A 56 23.72 14.03 -54.52
C PHE A 56 23.29 13.46 -55.88
N GLU A 57 22.54 14.21 -56.68
CA GLU A 57 22.19 13.84 -58.07
C GLU A 57 23.40 13.66 -58.98
N LYS A 58 24.46 14.47 -58.81
CA LYS A 58 25.71 14.35 -59.58
C LYS A 58 26.47 13.06 -59.23
N GLU A 59 26.47 12.67 -57.96
CA GLU A 59 27.24 11.53 -57.44
C GLU A 59 26.46 10.20 -57.43
N LEU A 60 25.16 10.22 -57.72
CA LEU A 60 24.27 9.04 -57.78
C LEU A 60 24.66 8.00 -58.84
N SER A 61 25.50 8.38 -59.81
CA SER A 61 26.08 7.46 -60.80
C SER A 61 26.91 6.35 -60.12
N LYS A 62 27.54 6.62 -58.98
CA LYS A 62 28.38 5.67 -58.23
C LYS A 62 27.52 4.77 -57.33
N ALA A 63 27.74 3.45 -57.42
CA ALA A 63 26.99 2.47 -56.63
C ALA A 63 27.21 2.62 -55.11
N GLU A 64 28.44 2.93 -54.70
CA GLU A 64 28.80 3.17 -53.30
C GLU A 64 28.02 4.35 -52.70
N PHE A 65 27.76 5.37 -53.51
CA PHE A 65 27.02 6.56 -53.10
C PHE A 65 25.53 6.27 -52.89
N ARG A 66 24.94 5.40 -53.72
CA ARG A 66 23.56 4.91 -53.52
C ARG A 66 23.40 4.17 -52.20
N GLU A 67 24.37 3.33 -51.84
CA GLU A 67 24.38 2.63 -50.55
C GLU A 67 24.57 3.57 -49.36
N LEU A 68 25.41 4.60 -49.52
CA LEU A 68 25.55 5.65 -48.51
C LEU A 68 24.22 6.36 -48.25
N ILE A 69 23.50 6.78 -49.31
CA ILE A 69 22.20 7.44 -49.17
C ILE A 69 21.19 6.53 -48.46
N ARG A 70 21.17 5.23 -48.77
CA ARG A 70 20.30 4.25 -48.08
C ARG A 70 20.62 4.16 -46.59
N LYS A 71 21.89 4.05 -46.23
CA LYS A 71 22.35 4.02 -44.82
C LYS A 71 22.02 5.31 -44.09
N MET A 72 22.21 6.45 -44.75
CA MET A 72 21.90 7.76 -44.21
C MET A 72 20.40 7.93 -43.96
N ARG A 73 19.54 7.55 -44.91
CA ARG A 73 18.09 7.54 -44.76
C ARG A 73 17.65 6.69 -43.56
N ALA A 74 18.19 5.47 -43.44
CA ALA A 74 17.86 4.57 -42.32
C ALA A 74 18.27 5.17 -40.96
N ALA A 75 19.47 5.75 -40.89
CA ALA A 75 19.96 6.41 -39.69
C ALA A 75 19.15 7.66 -39.33
N TRP A 76 18.72 8.45 -40.31
CA TRP A 76 17.83 9.61 -40.09
C TRP A 76 16.48 9.17 -39.54
N HIS A 77 15.85 8.15 -40.14
CA HIS A 77 14.59 7.62 -39.63
C HIS A 77 14.74 7.13 -38.18
N GLN A 78 15.85 6.47 -37.85
CA GLN A 78 16.12 6.02 -36.48
C GLN A 78 16.28 7.21 -35.52
N GLN A 79 17.01 8.26 -35.91
CA GLN A 79 17.18 9.45 -35.08
C GLN A 79 15.87 10.21 -34.90
N SER A 80 15.11 10.42 -35.98
CA SER A 80 13.80 11.07 -35.94
C SER A 80 12.83 10.28 -35.04
N TYR A 81 12.85 8.95 -35.13
CA TYR A 81 12.07 8.08 -34.24
C TYR A 81 12.47 8.26 -32.77
N ARG A 82 13.77 8.31 -32.46
CA ARG A 82 14.28 8.56 -31.09
C ARG A 82 13.87 9.94 -30.58
N LYS A 83 13.93 10.99 -31.41
CA LYS A 83 13.45 12.34 -31.07
C LYS A 83 11.95 12.32 -30.72
N LYS A 84 11.11 11.63 -31.51
CA LYS A 84 9.65 11.58 -31.31
C LYS A 84 9.19 10.72 -30.14
N LYS A 85 9.84 9.57 -29.88
CA LYS A 85 9.41 8.59 -28.87
C LYS A 85 10.11 8.75 -27.52
N GLY A 86 11.04 9.71 -27.40
CA GLY A 86 11.76 10.01 -26.17
C GLY A 86 12.94 9.07 -25.91
N LYS A 87 13.52 9.18 -24.70
CA LYS A 87 14.73 8.46 -24.31
C LYS A 87 14.43 6.96 -24.14
N GLN A 88 14.93 6.15 -25.08
CA GLN A 88 14.96 4.69 -24.89
C GLN A 88 15.96 4.35 -23.79
N VAL A 89 15.56 3.47 -22.87
CA VAL A 89 16.41 3.00 -21.77
C VAL A 89 16.67 1.52 -22.00
N SER A 90 17.95 1.16 -22.09
CA SER A 90 18.39 -0.23 -22.07
C SER A 90 18.72 -0.63 -20.64
N PHE A 91 18.11 -1.69 -20.15
CA PHE A 91 18.42 -2.30 -18.86
C PHE A 91 18.61 -3.80 -19.07
N GLN A 92 19.49 -4.39 -18.27
CA GLN A 92 19.75 -5.82 -18.31
C GLN A 92 18.83 -6.51 -17.31
N LEU A 93 18.19 -7.58 -17.76
CA LEU A 93 17.37 -8.46 -16.94
C LEU A 93 18.00 -9.85 -16.91
N PRO A 94 17.83 -10.60 -15.81
CA PRO A 94 18.15 -12.02 -15.80
C PRO A 94 17.37 -12.77 -16.89
N GLU A 95 18.01 -13.76 -17.52
CA GLU A 95 17.43 -14.51 -18.63
C GLU A 95 16.07 -15.15 -18.28
N ARG A 96 15.95 -15.68 -17.05
CA ARG A 96 14.70 -16.24 -16.53
C ARG A 96 13.56 -15.22 -16.55
N THR A 97 13.83 -14.00 -16.07
CA THR A 97 12.85 -12.90 -16.02
C THR A 97 12.46 -12.44 -17.42
N VAL A 98 13.39 -12.45 -18.39
CA VAL A 98 13.07 -12.14 -19.79
C VAL A 98 12.15 -13.20 -20.37
N SER A 99 12.44 -14.48 -20.17
CA SER A 99 11.62 -15.60 -20.66
C SER A 99 10.20 -15.56 -20.08
N GLU A 100 10.06 -15.30 -18.78
CA GLU A 100 8.76 -15.14 -18.13
C GLU A 100 7.98 -13.94 -18.67
N LEU A 101 8.65 -12.78 -18.81
CA LEU A 101 8.02 -11.60 -19.39
C LEU A 101 7.56 -11.84 -20.84
N GLU A 102 8.35 -12.57 -21.63
CA GLU A 102 7.99 -12.97 -22.98
C GLU A 102 6.77 -13.89 -23.01
N LYS A 103 6.71 -14.87 -22.12
CA LYS A 103 5.56 -15.77 -22.00
C LYS A 103 4.29 -14.97 -21.70
N ILE A 104 4.33 -14.11 -20.68
CA ILE A 104 3.19 -13.27 -20.30
C ILE A 104 2.79 -12.33 -21.44
N ALA A 105 3.77 -11.75 -22.15
CA ALA A 105 3.50 -10.87 -23.28
C ALA A 105 2.83 -11.61 -24.44
N LYS A 106 3.26 -12.85 -24.74
CA LYS A 106 2.65 -13.72 -25.75
C LYS A 106 1.23 -14.11 -25.36
N ASP A 107 1.02 -14.56 -24.12
CA ASP A 107 -0.29 -14.95 -23.61
C ASP A 107 -1.30 -13.79 -23.69
N ARG A 108 -0.84 -12.55 -23.49
CA ARG A 108 -1.66 -11.33 -23.57
C ARG A 108 -1.72 -10.71 -24.97
N SER A 109 -1.03 -11.27 -25.97
CA SER A 109 -0.90 -10.68 -27.32
C SER A 109 -0.42 -9.22 -27.30
N GLN A 110 0.55 -8.90 -26.44
CA GLN A 110 1.06 -7.56 -26.21
C GLN A 110 2.58 -7.46 -26.45
N SER A 111 3.06 -6.22 -26.62
CA SER A 111 4.51 -5.97 -26.60
C SER A 111 5.05 -6.09 -25.17
N ARG A 112 6.30 -6.53 -25.03
CA ARG A 112 6.99 -6.65 -23.72
C ARG A 112 6.90 -5.37 -22.89
N THR A 113 7.07 -4.22 -23.56
CA THR A 113 6.98 -2.90 -22.91
C THR A 113 5.57 -2.60 -22.41
N GLN A 114 4.54 -2.96 -23.18
CA GLN A 114 3.15 -2.75 -22.78
C GLN A 114 2.77 -3.66 -21.60
N THR A 115 3.19 -4.93 -21.64
CA THR A 115 3.00 -5.88 -20.56
C THR A 115 3.70 -5.42 -19.28
N LEU A 116 4.96 -4.97 -19.39
CA LEU A 116 5.70 -4.43 -18.24
C LEU A 116 4.99 -3.20 -17.64
N ARG A 117 4.49 -2.29 -18.49
CA ARG A 117 3.71 -1.14 -18.02
C ARG A 117 2.47 -1.55 -17.25
N GLN A 118 1.73 -2.54 -17.74
CA GLN A 118 0.55 -3.06 -17.05
C GLN A 118 0.91 -3.68 -15.71
N ILE A 119 1.92 -4.54 -15.65
CA ILE A 119 2.37 -5.18 -14.40
C ILE A 119 2.73 -4.11 -13.35
N ILE A 120 3.46 -3.07 -13.74
CA ILE A 120 3.82 -1.97 -12.83
C ILE A 120 2.57 -1.24 -12.34
N HIS A 121 1.64 -0.93 -13.24
CA HIS A 121 0.40 -0.23 -12.90
C HIS A 121 -0.49 -1.07 -11.98
N ASP A 122 -0.65 -2.36 -12.27
CA ASP A 122 -1.44 -3.31 -11.50
C ASP A 122 -0.86 -3.49 -10.10
N ALA A 123 0.46 -3.66 -10.00
CA ALA A 123 1.17 -3.76 -8.72
C ALA A 123 1.01 -2.48 -7.89
N ALA A 124 1.13 -1.30 -8.51
CA ALA A 124 0.93 -0.02 -7.82
C ALA A 124 -0.50 0.14 -7.30
N ASN A 125 -1.49 -0.20 -8.13
CA ASN A 125 -2.90 -0.14 -7.77
C ASN A 125 -3.25 -1.14 -6.66
N GLN A 126 -2.73 -2.36 -6.74
CA GLN A 126 -2.92 -3.38 -5.72
C GLN A 126 -2.33 -2.93 -4.39
N ASN A 127 -1.10 -2.41 -4.39
CA ASN A 127 -0.46 -1.88 -3.18
C ASN A 127 -1.28 -0.72 -2.58
N GLN A 128 -1.78 0.20 -3.41
CA GLN A 128 -2.64 1.29 -2.94
C GLN A 128 -3.95 0.77 -2.31
N ARG A 129 -4.58 -0.25 -2.90
CA ARG A 129 -5.80 -0.88 -2.35
C ARG A 129 -5.51 -1.55 -1.01
N LEU A 130 -4.44 -2.34 -0.93
CA LEU A 130 -4.04 -3.02 0.31
C LEU A 130 -3.72 -2.01 1.41
N ASN A 131 -3.01 -0.92 1.09
CA ASN A 131 -2.69 0.14 2.05
C ASN A 131 -3.95 0.89 2.54
N LYS A 132 -4.94 1.12 1.67
CA LYS A 132 -6.21 1.71 2.09
C LYS A 132 -6.98 0.76 3.03
N GLN A 133 -6.98 -0.54 2.75
CA GLN A 133 -7.64 -1.53 3.59
C GLN A 133 -6.95 -1.69 4.95
N SER A 134 -5.62 -1.74 4.98
CA SER A 134 -4.86 -1.85 6.22
C SER A 134 -5.05 -0.61 7.09
N LYS A 135 -5.02 0.60 6.52
CA LYS A 135 -5.32 1.85 7.25
C LYS A 135 -6.70 1.82 7.88
N LYS A 136 -7.75 1.45 7.13
CA LYS A 136 -9.11 1.33 7.68
C LYS A 136 -9.17 0.33 8.83
N LYS A 137 -8.54 -0.85 8.70
CA LYS A 137 -8.50 -1.85 9.78
C LYS A 137 -7.78 -1.32 11.02
N ILE A 138 -6.66 -0.63 10.84
CA ILE A 138 -5.91 0.00 11.94
C ILE A 138 -6.77 1.04 12.65
N GLU A 139 -7.46 1.92 11.92
CA GLU A 139 -8.36 2.91 12.50
C GLU A 139 -9.51 2.28 13.28
N THR A 140 -10.13 1.21 12.76
CA THR A 140 -11.18 0.47 13.48
C THR A 140 -10.63 -0.16 14.75
N LEU A 141 -9.47 -0.81 14.69
CA LEU A 141 -8.84 -1.42 15.86
C LEU A 141 -8.46 -0.38 16.91
N GLN A 142 -7.94 0.78 16.51
CA GLN A 142 -7.64 1.88 17.42
C GLN A 142 -8.89 2.44 18.11
N LYS A 143 -10.00 2.59 17.38
CA LYS A 143 -11.29 3.01 17.96
C LYS A 143 -11.79 1.99 18.98
N ASN A 144 -11.73 0.70 18.64
CA ASN A 144 -12.16 -0.38 19.54
C ASN A 144 -11.28 -0.43 20.79
N LEU A 145 -9.95 -0.27 20.66
CA LEU A 145 -9.04 -0.22 21.81
C LEU A 145 -9.33 0.97 22.74
N LYS A 146 -9.62 2.15 22.17
CA LYS A 146 -10.01 3.31 22.97
C LYS A 146 -11.33 3.08 23.71
N ALA A 147 -12.32 2.49 23.05
CA ALA A 147 -13.60 2.15 23.67
C ALA A 147 -13.44 1.16 24.82
N LEU A 148 -12.74 0.03 24.58
CA LEU A 148 -12.41 -0.97 25.60
C LEU A 148 -11.62 -0.39 26.77
N SER A 149 -10.65 0.49 26.51
CA SER A 149 -9.90 1.16 27.57
C SER A 149 -10.80 2.09 28.41
N GLY A 150 -11.75 2.77 27.78
CA GLY A 150 -12.73 3.62 28.47
C GLY A 150 -13.69 2.79 29.33
N GLU A 151 -14.22 1.71 28.79
CA GLU A 151 -15.08 0.76 29.52
C GLU A 151 -14.35 0.15 30.72
N LYS A 152 -13.09 -0.27 30.54
CA LYS A 152 -12.25 -0.78 31.62
C LYS A 152 -12.07 0.26 32.72
N ALA A 153 -11.74 1.51 32.37
CA ALA A 153 -11.56 2.58 33.34
C ALA A 153 -12.85 2.90 34.12
N ALA A 154 -14.01 2.87 33.44
CA ALA A 154 -15.31 3.05 34.08
C ALA A 154 -15.62 1.91 35.06
N ALA A 155 -15.41 0.65 34.65
CA ALA A 155 -15.59 -0.52 35.50
C ALA A 155 -14.65 -0.49 36.72
N GLU A 156 -13.40 -0.07 36.54
CA GLU A 156 -12.41 0.06 37.61
C GLU A 156 -12.80 1.16 38.61
N LYS A 157 -13.34 2.29 38.14
CA LYS A 157 -13.89 3.33 39.00
C LYS A 157 -15.05 2.83 39.86
N ILE A 158 -15.98 2.06 39.28
CA ILE A 158 -17.11 1.49 40.03
C ILE A 158 -16.60 0.47 41.05
N ARG A 159 -15.68 -0.41 40.64
CA ARG A 159 -15.04 -1.38 41.54
C ARG A 159 -14.37 -0.69 42.73
N ASN A 160 -13.60 0.36 42.49
CA ASN A 160 -12.91 1.09 43.57
C ASN A 160 -13.90 1.78 44.50
N ARG A 161 -14.99 2.33 43.98
CA ARG A 161 -16.06 2.90 44.81
C ARG A 161 -16.64 1.85 45.75
N ILE A 162 -16.97 0.66 45.23
CA ILE A 162 -17.53 -0.44 46.01
C ILE A 162 -16.56 -0.92 47.08
N ILE A 163 -15.28 -1.10 46.71
CA ILE A 163 -14.23 -1.49 47.67
C ILE A 163 -14.14 -0.48 48.81
N ASN A 164 -14.11 0.82 48.50
CA ASN A 164 -14.02 1.87 49.52
C ASN A 164 -15.24 1.86 50.44
N THR A 165 -16.47 1.78 49.89
CA THR A 165 -17.70 1.72 50.70
C THR A 165 -17.73 0.50 51.62
N LEU A 166 -17.32 -0.68 51.12
CA LEU A 166 -17.25 -1.88 51.95
C LEU A 166 -16.17 -1.78 53.04
N SER A 167 -15.05 -1.13 52.73
CA SER A 167 -13.95 -0.94 53.68
C SER A 167 -14.33 0.02 54.80
N GLU A 168 -15.04 1.12 54.48
CA GLU A 168 -15.61 2.05 55.46
C GLU A 168 -16.62 1.34 56.37
N LYS A 169 -17.55 0.55 55.79
CA LYS A 169 -18.53 -0.20 56.57
C LYS A 169 -17.91 -1.27 57.47
N LEU A 170 -16.85 -1.91 57.01
CA LEU A 170 -16.08 -2.85 57.83
C LEU A 170 -15.36 -2.13 58.99
N ALA A 171 -14.77 -0.96 58.74
CA ALA A 171 -14.12 -0.18 59.79
C ALA A 171 -15.12 0.29 60.87
N GLU A 172 -16.30 0.76 60.45
CA GLU A 172 -17.41 1.09 61.36
C GLU A 172 -17.79 -0.12 62.23
N GLU A 173 -17.88 -1.31 61.64
CA GLU A 173 -18.22 -2.56 62.34
C GLU A 173 -17.15 -2.95 63.36
N VAL A 174 -15.87 -2.90 62.97
CA VAL A 174 -14.76 -3.21 63.88
C VAL A 174 -14.75 -2.25 65.07
N MET A 175 -14.89 -0.94 64.83
CA MET A 175 -14.94 0.04 65.92
C MET A 175 -16.12 -0.19 66.87
N LEU A 176 -17.31 -0.50 66.34
CA LEU A 176 -18.48 -0.78 67.16
C LEU A 176 -18.28 -2.04 68.01
N ARG A 177 -17.75 -3.12 67.42
CA ARG A 177 -17.44 -4.34 68.17
C ARG A 177 -16.46 -4.07 69.31
N SER A 178 -15.38 -3.32 69.05
CA SER A 178 -14.43 -2.94 70.09
C SER A 178 -15.09 -2.14 71.22
N LEU A 179 -15.97 -1.18 70.90
CA LEU A 179 -16.73 -0.44 71.91
C LEU A 179 -17.69 -1.34 72.71
N TYR A 180 -18.34 -2.30 72.05
CA TYR A 180 -19.21 -3.29 72.72
C TYR A 180 -18.42 -4.22 73.64
N GLU A 181 -17.25 -4.69 73.21
CA GLU A 181 -16.35 -5.52 74.01
C GLU A 181 -15.83 -4.76 75.25
N GLU A 182 -15.48 -3.48 75.10
CA GLU A 182 -15.08 -2.62 76.22
C GLU A 182 -16.23 -2.39 77.22
N ALA A 183 -17.45 -2.18 76.72
CA ALA A 183 -18.62 -1.92 77.58
C ALA A 183 -19.13 -3.17 78.32
N MET A 184 -18.97 -4.35 77.73
CA MET A 184 -19.47 -5.61 78.29
C MET A 184 -18.45 -6.33 79.20
N GLY A 185 -17.16 -6.00 79.12
CA GLY A 185 -16.11 -6.75 79.81
C GLY A 185 -15.90 -8.16 79.22
N PRO A 186 -15.11 -9.05 79.86
CA PRO A 186 -14.93 -10.42 79.38
C PRO A 186 -16.24 -11.20 79.51
N ILE A 187 -17.00 -11.28 78.41
CA ILE A 187 -18.28 -11.98 78.34
C ILE A 187 -18.06 -13.48 78.57
N ASN A 188 -18.72 -14.05 79.58
CA ASN A 188 -18.82 -15.51 79.72
C ASN A 188 -19.67 -16.07 78.57
N LYS A 189 -19.22 -17.16 77.94
CA LYS A 189 -19.89 -17.82 76.79
C LYS A 189 -21.38 -18.10 77.01
N GLU A 190 -21.83 -18.19 78.25
CA GLU A 190 -23.20 -18.50 78.66
C GLU A 190 -24.14 -17.28 78.60
N GLU A 191 -23.64 -16.05 78.84
CA GLU A 191 -24.43 -14.80 78.76
C GLU A 191 -24.62 -14.31 77.31
N LEU A 192 -23.73 -14.72 76.40
CA LEU A 192 -23.76 -14.35 74.99
C LEU A 192 -24.93 -15.01 74.21
N GLU A 193 -25.36 -16.20 74.62
CA GLU A 193 -26.48 -16.94 74.02
C GLU A 193 -27.86 -16.38 74.44
N GLU A 194 -27.95 -15.75 75.61
CA GLU A 194 -29.17 -15.16 76.14
C GLU A 194 -29.40 -13.73 75.61
N PHE A 195 -28.32 -13.05 75.22
CA PHE A 195 -28.34 -11.75 74.54
C PHE A 195 -28.71 -11.85 73.04
N LYS A 196 -29.81 -12.56 72.74
CA LYS A 196 -30.59 -12.36 71.50
C LYS A 196 -31.34 -11.04 71.57
N ASN A 197 -30.59 -9.95 71.74
CA ASN A 197 -31.14 -8.63 71.83
C ASN A 197 -31.77 -8.32 70.47
N GLU A 198 -33.10 -8.33 70.39
CA GLU A 198 -33.89 -8.09 69.17
C GLU A 198 -33.38 -6.86 68.42
N LYS A 199 -32.97 -5.84 69.18
CA LYS A 199 -32.38 -4.59 68.69
C LYS A 199 -31.05 -4.78 67.97
N PHE A 200 -30.20 -5.70 68.43
CA PHE A 200 -28.95 -6.05 67.76
C PHE A 200 -29.23 -6.79 66.45
N ASN A 201 -30.13 -7.77 66.47
CA ASN A 201 -30.52 -8.51 65.27
C ASN A 201 -31.20 -7.63 64.22
N GLU A 202 -32.08 -6.70 64.61
CA GLU A 202 -32.67 -5.72 63.69
C GLU A 202 -31.62 -4.80 63.07
N THR A 203 -30.64 -4.34 63.86
CA THR A 203 -29.55 -3.49 63.36
C THR A 203 -28.66 -4.26 62.39
N LEU A 204 -28.42 -5.54 62.66
CA LEU A 204 -27.63 -6.45 61.83
C LEU A 204 -28.36 -6.78 60.52
N LEU A 205 -29.68 -6.99 60.56
CA LEU A 205 -30.52 -7.22 59.38
C LEU A 205 -30.59 -5.98 58.47
N LYS A 206 -30.83 -4.77 59.02
CA LYS A 206 -30.77 -3.52 58.24
C LYS A 206 -29.41 -3.30 57.59
N ARG A 207 -28.33 -3.71 58.25
CA ARG A 207 -26.97 -3.66 57.68
C ARG A 207 -26.75 -4.68 56.57
N ILE A 208 -27.22 -5.91 56.75
CA ILE A 208 -27.18 -6.95 55.71
C ILE A 208 -27.95 -6.48 54.47
N GLU A 209 -29.11 -5.85 54.63
CA GLU A 209 -29.87 -5.27 53.52
C GLU A 209 -29.09 -4.17 52.78
N GLY A 210 -28.46 -3.22 53.49
CA GLY A 210 -27.64 -2.18 52.86
C GLY A 210 -26.42 -2.72 52.11
N ILE A 211 -25.81 -3.80 52.61
CA ILE A 211 -24.73 -4.51 51.92
C ILE A 211 -25.28 -5.27 50.70
N LEU A 212 -26.45 -5.89 50.80
CA LEU A 212 -27.09 -6.61 49.70
C LEU A 212 -27.50 -5.67 48.56
N GLU A 213 -28.01 -4.47 48.86
CA GLU A 213 -28.28 -3.42 47.85
C GLU A 213 -26.99 -3.02 47.12
N SER A 214 -25.88 -2.90 47.85
CA SER A 214 -24.57 -2.62 47.27
C SER A 214 -24.02 -3.79 46.43
N ILE A 215 -24.44 -5.03 46.72
CA ILE A 215 -24.09 -6.24 45.95
C ILE A 215 -24.92 -6.37 44.67
N SER A 216 -26.16 -5.86 44.61
CA SER A 216 -26.92 -5.80 43.34
C SER A 216 -26.18 -5.03 42.26
N ASP A 217 -25.50 -3.94 42.63
CA ASP A 217 -24.64 -3.17 41.73
C ASP A 217 -23.43 -3.99 41.22
N ILE A 218 -22.89 -4.89 42.05
CA ILE A 218 -21.84 -5.85 41.67
C ILE A 218 -22.37 -6.90 40.67
N ARG A 219 -23.62 -7.33 40.85
CA ARG A 219 -24.28 -8.29 39.95
C ARG A 219 -24.49 -7.69 38.55
N LEU A 220 -24.85 -6.41 38.47
CA LEU A 220 -24.96 -5.65 37.22
C LEU A 220 -23.62 -5.50 36.48
N LEU A 221 -22.50 -5.41 37.20
CA LEU A 221 -21.16 -5.42 36.59
C LEU A 221 -20.78 -6.80 36.05
N ARG A 222 -21.21 -7.89 36.70
CA ARG A 222 -20.94 -9.28 36.23
C ARG A 222 -21.76 -9.67 35.00
N THR A 223 -22.95 -9.11 34.79
CA THR A 223 -23.77 -9.42 33.61
C THR A 223 -23.28 -8.73 32.35
N GLY A 224 -22.50 -7.64 32.46
CA GLY A 224 -21.84 -6.98 31.33
C GLY A 224 -20.48 -7.59 30.95
N ILE A 225 -19.80 -8.29 31.87
CA ILE A 225 -18.58 -9.04 31.59
C ILE A 225 -18.99 -10.41 31.08
N LYS A 226 -19.03 -10.60 29.75
CA LYS A 226 -19.22 -11.94 29.17
C LYS A 226 -18.24 -12.90 29.83
N PRO A 227 -18.68 -14.08 30.31
CA PRO A 227 -17.80 -15.08 30.88
C PRO A 227 -16.61 -15.30 29.96
N ILE A 228 -15.40 -15.42 30.50
CA ILE A 228 -14.18 -15.70 29.71
C ILE A 228 -14.39 -16.91 28.78
N ARG A 229 -15.25 -17.87 29.17
CA ARG A 229 -15.71 -18.99 28.34
C ARG A 229 -16.37 -18.57 27.03
N GLU A 230 -17.20 -17.51 27.03
CA GLU A 230 -17.85 -16.98 25.82
C GLU A 230 -16.86 -16.23 24.92
N HIS A 231 -15.88 -15.53 25.50
CA HIS A 231 -14.79 -14.94 24.74
C HIS A 231 -13.90 -16.03 24.11
N LEU A 232 -13.63 -17.12 24.84
CA LEU A 232 -12.89 -18.27 24.34
C LEU A 232 -13.67 -19.01 23.24
N SER A 233 -14.99 -19.20 23.38
CA SER A 233 -15.80 -19.81 22.32
C SER A 233 -15.86 -18.93 21.07
N THR A 234 -15.90 -17.60 21.23
CA THR A 234 -15.84 -16.64 20.10
C THR A 234 -14.47 -16.69 19.41
N ILE A 235 -13.38 -16.85 20.16
CA ILE A 235 -12.03 -17.00 19.59
C ILE A 235 -11.90 -18.36 18.88
N GLN A 236 -12.51 -19.41 19.42
CA GLN A 236 -12.48 -20.76 18.87
C GLN A 236 -13.29 -20.87 17.57
N THR A 237 -14.48 -20.26 17.49
CA THR A 237 -15.25 -20.16 16.23
C THR A 237 -14.52 -19.32 15.18
N LEU A 238 -13.87 -18.21 15.58
CA LEU A 238 -13.05 -17.40 14.66
C LEU A 238 -11.78 -18.12 14.15
N LEU A 239 -11.27 -19.09 14.92
CA LEU A 239 -10.15 -19.95 14.51
C LEU A 239 -10.64 -21.06 13.59
N GLU A 240 -11.79 -21.66 13.87
CA GLU A 240 -12.41 -22.70 13.04
C GLU A 240 -12.84 -22.16 11.67
N ASP A 241 -13.42 -20.96 11.59
CA ASP A 241 -13.77 -20.29 10.33
C ASP A 241 -12.54 -19.98 9.45
N LYS A 242 -11.38 -19.70 10.07
CA LYS A 242 -10.12 -19.53 9.32
C LYS A 242 -9.59 -20.86 8.77
N THR A 243 -9.76 -21.96 9.49
CA THR A 243 -9.34 -23.29 9.00
C THR A 243 -10.26 -23.81 7.89
N HIS A 244 -11.57 -23.53 7.94
CA HIS A 244 -12.52 -23.93 6.90
C HIS A 244 -12.45 -23.04 5.64
N SER A 245 -12.03 -21.78 5.77
CA SER A 245 -11.76 -20.90 4.63
C SER A 245 -10.46 -21.27 3.90
N ALA A 246 -9.44 -21.77 4.62
CA ALA A 246 -8.20 -22.24 4.02
C ALA A 246 -8.33 -23.59 3.27
N GLY A 247 -9.33 -24.41 3.62
CA GLY A 247 -9.56 -25.73 3.03
C GLY A 247 -10.35 -25.77 1.71
N LYS A 248 -10.94 -24.65 1.26
CA LYS A 248 -11.75 -24.58 0.02
C LYS A 248 -11.01 -24.07 -1.21
N THR A 249 -9.69 -23.95 -1.14
CA THR A 249 -8.82 -23.47 -2.24
C THR A 249 -7.89 -24.55 -2.81
N ASN A 250 -8.29 -25.81 -2.75
CA ASN A 250 -7.62 -26.90 -3.47
C ASN A 250 -8.66 -27.84 -4.08
N ILE A 251 -9.30 -27.41 -5.17
CA ILE A 251 -9.65 -28.22 -6.36
C ILE A 251 -9.51 -27.27 -7.57
#